data_AF-A0A0P1ADW2-F1
#
_entry.id   AF-A0A0P1ADW2-F1
#
_cell.length_a   1.000
_cell.length_b   1.000
_cell.length_c   1.000
_cell.angle_alpha   90.00
_cell.angle_beta   90.00
_cell.angle_gamma   90.00
#
_symmetry.space_group_name_H-M   'P 1'
#
loop_
_entity.id
_entity.type
_entity.pdbx_description
1 polymer ?
#
loop_
_entity_poly.entity_id
_entity_poly.type
_entity_poly.pdbx_seq_one_letter_code
_entity_poly.pdbx_strand_id
1 'polypeptide(L)'
;MGTNGQAVQTMNKKKVKLLSKKRAEIRNQKRVAVIQKGKRTVLRKHRPSKKKQQKDAKRHRSFVDAEKSRLLRSGLITTEAIEKLGAEDCSGDDYKGNSPDIVMEVEN
;
A
#
# COMPACT_ATOMS: atom_id res chain seq x y z
N MET A 1 11.77 -40.68 -22.77
CA MET A 1 11.08 -39.64 -21.97
C MET A 1 10.48 -40.32 -20.75
N GLY A 2 10.95 -39.97 -19.55
CA GLY A 2 10.71 -40.74 -18.33
C GLY A 2 9.25 -40.80 -17.88
N THR A 3 8.86 -41.96 -17.37
CA THR A 3 7.55 -42.36 -16.84
C THR A 3 6.98 -41.46 -15.72
N ASN A 4 7.76 -40.51 -15.21
CA ASN A 4 7.38 -39.61 -14.12
C ASN A 4 6.61 -38.35 -14.58
N GLY A 5 6.65 -37.99 -15.87
CA GLY A 5 5.99 -36.77 -16.38
C GLY A 5 4.46 -36.83 -16.30
N GLN A 6 3.87 -38.00 -16.58
CA GLN A 6 2.41 -38.20 -16.61
C GLN A 6 1.78 -38.08 -15.21
N ALA A 7 2.44 -38.63 -14.18
CA ALA A 7 1.99 -38.56 -12.80
C ALA A 7 2.01 -37.12 -12.25
N VAL A 8 3.08 -36.36 -12.54
CA VAL A 8 3.19 -34.96 -12.13
C VAL A 8 2.11 -34.10 -12.81
N GLN A 9 1.86 -34.31 -14.11
CA GLN A 9 0.81 -33.59 -14.83
C GLN A 9 -0.60 -33.89 -14.30
N THR A 10 -0.90 -35.15 -13.99
CA THR A 10 -2.22 -35.53 -13.45
C THR A 10 -2.44 -34.99 -12.04
N MET A 11 -1.42 -35.00 -11.18
CA MET A 11 -1.49 -34.40 -9.84
C MET A 11 -1.63 -32.88 -9.89
N ASN A 12 -0.93 -32.21 -10.81
CA ASN A 12 -1.11 -30.78 -11.04
C ASN A 12 -2.53 -30.44 -11.52
N LYS A 13 -3.10 -31.22 -12.45
CA LYS A 13 -4.50 -31.07 -12.87
C LYS A 13 -5.48 -31.24 -11.71
N LYS A 14 -5.25 -32.24 -10.84
CA LYS A 14 -6.07 -32.45 -9.61
C LYS A 14 -5.97 -31.25 -8.67
N LYS A 15 -4.76 -30.72 -8.45
CA LYS A 15 -4.52 -29.53 -7.60
C LYS A 15 -5.25 -28.30 -8.13
N VAL A 16 -5.18 -28.03 -9.43
CA VAL A 16 -5.89 -26.89 -10.06
C VAL A 16 -7.40 -27.04 -9.90
N LYS A 17 -7.96 -28.25 -10.15
CA LYS A 17 -9.39 -28.51 -9.95
C LYS A 17 -9.82 -28.27 -8.50
N LEU A 18 -9.04 -28.72 -7.53
CA LEU A 18 -9.30 -28.49 -6.10
C LEU A 18 -9.30 -26.99 -5.76
N LEU A 19 -8.31 -26.23 -6.25
CA LEU A 19 -8.23 -24.79 -6.02
C LEU A 19 -9.42 -24.06 -6.64
N SER A 20 -9.86 -24.45 -7.84
CA SER A 20 -11.06 -23.87 -8.48
C SER A 20 -12.32 -24.12 -7.64
N LYS A 21 -12.49 -25.33 -7.08
CA LYS A 21 -13.59 -25.66 -6.17
C LYS A 21 -13.55 -24.80 -4.89
N LYS A 22 -12.39 -24.72 -4.22
CA LYS A 22 -12.20 -23.86 -3.03
C LYS A 22 -12.48 -22.38 -3.31
N ARG A 23 -12.05 -21.86 -4.46
CA ARG A 23 -12.34 -20.49 -4.88
C ARG A 23 -13.83 -20.25 -5.15
N ALA A 24 -14.53 -21.25 -5.69
CA ALA A 24 -15.98 -21.16 -5.89
C ALA A 24 -16.74 -21.12 -4.55
N GLU A 25 -16.33 -21.96 -3.60
CA GLU A 25 -16.91 -21.99 -2.25
C GLU A 25 -16.76 -20.64 -1.54
N ILE A 26 -15.56 -20.05 -1.55
CA ILE A 26 -15.33 -18.72 -0.96
C ILE A 26 -16.21 -17.64 -1.63
N ARG A 27 -16.40 -17.72 -2.95
CA ARG A 27 -17.31 -16.79 -3.65
C ARG A 27 -18.76 -16.99 -3.24
N ASN A 28 -19.20 -18.23 -3.04
CA ASN A 28 -20.56 -18.53 -2.58
C ASN A 28 -20.78 -18.08 -1.14
N GLN A 29 -19.84 -18.34 -0.23
CA GLN A 29 -19.89 -17.84 1.15
C GLN A 29 -19.98 -16.31 1.19
N LYS A 30 -19.19 -15.60 0.36
CA LYS A 30 -19.28 -14.14 0.24
C LYS A 30 -20.63 -13.66 -0.28
N ARG A 31 -21.22 -14.35 -1.26
CA ARG A 31 -22.56 -14.03 -1.78
C ARG A 31 -23.65 -14.22 -0.73
N VAL A 32 -23.64 -15.36 -0.03
CA VAL A 32 -24.59 -15.65 1.06
C VAL A 32 -24.46 -14.61 2.17
N ALA A 33 -23.23 -14.25 2.56
CA ALA A 33 -22.99 -13.21 3.56
C ALA A 33 -23.57 -11.84 3.15
N VAL A 34 -23.49 -11.47 1.87
CA VAL A 34 -24.07 -10.23 1.34
C VAL A 34 -25.60 -10.28 1.34
N ILE A 35 -26.21 -11.44 1.05
CA ILE A 35 -27.67 -11.61 1.10
C ILE A 35 -28.18 -11.51 2.54
N GLN A 36 -27.53 -12.18 3.48
CA GLN A 36 -27.98 -12.24 4.88
C GLN A 36 -27.73 -10.94 5.66
N LYS A 37 -26.57 -10.31 5.46
CA LYS A 37 -26.12 -9.16 6.27
C LYS A 37 -26.16 -7.83 5.50
N GLY A 38 -26.61 -7.85 4.26
CA GLY A 38 -26.57 -6.71 3.35
C GLY A 38 -25.17 -6.44 2.78
N LYS A 39 -25.10 -5.46 1.86
CA LYS A 39 -23.82 -4.99 1.30
C LYS A 39 -23.02 -4.33 2.42
N ARG A 40 -21.86 -4.91 2.74
CA ARG A 40 -20.92 -4.33 3.72
C ARG A 40 -20.36 -3.03 3.15
N THR A 41 -20.97 -1.90 3.52
CA THR A 41 -20.45 -0.58 3.19
C THR A 41 -19.16 -0.39 3.98
N VAL A 42 -18.02 -0.46 3.29
CA VAL A 42 -16.76 -0.08 3.91
C VAL A 42 -16.83 1.44 4.03
N LEU A 43 -16.96 1.97 5.25
CA LEU A 43 -16.98 3.42 5.54
C LEU A 43 -15.72 4.16 5.06
N ARG A 44 -14.70 3.43 4.60
CA ARG A 44 -13.42 3.95 4.13
C ARG A 44 -13.32 3.90 2.62
N LYS A 45 -12.69 4.94 2.05
CA LYS A 45 -12.26 4.98 0.65
C LYS A 45 -11.45 3.71 0.31
N HIS A 46 -11.67 3.17 -0.90
CA HIS A 46 -10.94 2.00 -1.37
C HIS A 46 -9.43 2.24 -1.33
N ARG A 47 -8.67 1.30 -0.78
CA ARG A 47 -7.20 1.41 -0.72
C ARG A 47 -6.64 1.54 -2.14
N PRO A 48 -5.70 2.47 -2.41
CA PRO A 48 -5.12 2.59 -3.75
C PRO A 48 -4.39 1.31 -4.14
N SER A 49 -4.39 0.97 -5.43
CA SER A 49 -3.70 -0.22 -5.94
C SER A 49 -2.19 -0.09 -5.78
N LYS A 50 -1.46 -1.21 -5.73
CA LYS A 50 0.02 -1.22 -5.66
C LYS A 50 0.66 -0.38 -6.77
N LYS A 51 0.11 -0.45 -7.99
CA LYS A 51 0.58 0.34 -9.14
C LYS A 51 0.37 1.84 -8.93
N LYS A 52 -0.74 2.24 -8.32
CA LYS A 52 -1.00 3.65 -7.98
C LYS A 52 -0.02 4.12 -6.91
N GLN A 53 0.17 3.34 -5.84
CA GLN A 53 1.12 3.66 -4.78
C GLN A 53 2.55 3.86 -5.31
N GLN A 54 3.02 2.99 -6.22
CA GLN A 54 4.34 3.15 -6.83
C GLN A 54 4.46 4.42 -7.69
N LYS A 55 3.42 4.75 -8.47
CA LYS A 55 3.40 5.98 -9.26
C LYS A 55 3.39 7.23 -8.39
N ASP A 56 2.57 7.23 -7.34
CA ASP A 56 2.45 8.35 -6.41
C ASP A 56 3.77 8.52 -5.63
N ALA A 57 4.41 7.44 -5.20
CA ALA A 57 5.73 7.49 -4.57
C ALA A 57 6.80 8.07 -5.51
N LYS A 58 6.81 7.70 -6.80
CA LYS A 58 7.72 8.29 -7.79
C LYS A 58 7.47 9.79 -7.96
N ARG A 59 6.21 10.18 -8.15
CA ARG A 59 5.82 11.60 -8.29
C ARG A 59 6.21 12.42 -7.07
N HIS A 60 6.00 11.85 -5.88
CA HIS A 60 6.38 12.47 -4.61
C HIS A 60 7.89 12.70 -4.53
N ARG A 61 8.72 11.71 -4.88
CA ARG A 61 10.18 11.89 -4.93
C ARG A 61 10.59 13.04 -5.83
N SER A 62 10.10 13.06 -7.07
CA SER A 62 10.40 14.13 -8.02
C SER A 62 9.93 15.50 -7.54
N PHE A 63 8.78 15.58 -6.87
CA PHE A 63 8.29 16.82 -6.27
C PHE A 63 9.20 17.30 -5.14
N VAL A 64 9.59 16.40 -4.23
CA VAL A 64 10.50 16.72 -3.11
C VAL A 64 11.86 17.20 -3.62
N ASP A 65 12.42 16.53 -4.62
CA ASP A 65 13.71 16.91 -5.20
C ASP A 65 13.63 18.29 -5.87
N ALA A 66 12.54 18.56 -6.59
CA ALA A 66 12.30 19.87 -7.18
C ALA A 66 12.16 20.96 -6.11
N GLU A 67 11.42 20.72 -5.02
CA GLU A 67 11.24 21.69 -3.95
C GLU A 67 12.55 21.96 -3.19
N LYS A 68 13.35 20.92 -2.91
CA LYS A 68 14.70 21.07 -2.34
C LYS A 68 15.57 21.98 -3.20
N SER A 69 15.57 21.77 -4.52
CA SER A 69 16.34 22.62 -5.45
C SER A 69 15.86 24.08 -5.47
N ARG A 70 14.55 24.29 -5.34
CA ARG A 70 13.94 25.64 -5.29
C ARG A 70 14.36 26.39 -4.03
N LEU A 71 14.33 25.71 -2.88
CA LEU A 71 14.68 26.27 -1.57
C LEU A 71 16.17 26.60 -1.46
N LEU A 72 17.04 25.76 -2.04
CA LEU A 72 18.47 26.05 -2.18
C LEU A 72 18.69 27.28 -3.07
N ARG A 73 17.98 27.38 -4.20
CA ARG A 73 18.12 28.50 -5.12
C ARG A 73 17.60 29.82 -4.55
N SER A 74 16.58 29.77 -3.70
CA SER A 74 16.09 30.96 -3.00
C SER A 74 16.95 31.36 -1.80
N GLY A 75 17.98 30.58 -1.45
CA GLY A 75 18.87 30.85 -0.31
C GLY A 75 18.18 30.72 1.06
N LEU A 76 16.97 30.14 1.11
CA LEU A 76 16.24 29.94 2.36
C LEU A 76 16.83 28.79 3.19
N ILE A 77 17.51 27.85 2.53
CA ILE A 77 18.10 26.67 3.15
C ILE A 77 19.51 26.50 2.59
N THR A 78 20.46 26.08 3.44
CA THR A 78 21.82 25.71 3.03
C THR A 78 21.93 24.21 2.78
N THR A 79 22.92 23.80 1.98
CA THR A 79 23.20 22.37 1.73
C THR A 79 23.47 21.62 3.03
N GLU A 80 24.16 22.24 3.98
CA GLU A 80 24.46 21.70 5.31
C GLU A 80 23.20 21.44 6.15
N ALA A 81 22.18 22.29 6.03
CA ALA A 81 20.91 22.11 6.74
C ALA A 81 20.11 20.93 6.18
N ILE A 82 20.17 20.69 4.87
CA ILE A 82 19.52 19.53 4.23
C ILE A 82 20.20 18.23 4.66
N GLU A 83 21.52 18.23 4.76
CA GLU A 83 22.29 17.05 5.20
C GLU A 83 22.01 16.70 6.66
N LYS A 84 21.92 17.69 7.55
CA LYS A 84 21.51 17.47 8.95
C LYS A 84 20.12 16.87 9.04
N LEU A 85 19.13 17.44 8.33
CA LEU A 85 17.76 16.92 8.33
C LEU A 85 17.68 15.48 7.77
N GLY A 86 18.41 15.18 6.69
CA GLY A 86 18.46 13.84 6.11
C GLY A 86 19.11 12.80 7.03
N ALA A 87 20.07 13.20 7.86
CA ALA A 87 20.69 12.33 8.85
C ALA A 87 19.74 12.01 10.02
N GLU A 88 18.92 12.99 10.45
CA GLU A 88 17.94 12.76 11.52
C GLU A 88 16.78 11.86 11.05
N ASP A 89 16.28 12.06 9.83
CA ASP A 89 15.24 11.21 9.22
C ASP A 89 15.68 9.75 9.02
N CYS A 90 16.98 9.48 8.91
CA CYS A 90 17.53 8.13 8.78
C CYS A 90 17.73 7.41 10.12
N SER A 91 17.43 8.07 11.26
CA SER A 91 17.59 7.51 12.61
C SER A 91 16.28 7.06 13.28
N GLY A 92 15.14 7.25 12.62
CA GLY A 92 13.81 6.98 13.19
C GLY A 92 13.03 5.92 12.42
N ASP A 93 13.03 4.69 12.91
CA ASP A 93 12.24 3.56 12.44
C ASP A 93 10.77 3.70 12.93
N ASP A 94 10.09 4.79 12.58
CA ASP A 94 8.80 5.15 13.17
C ASP A 94 7.81 5.65 12.11
N TYR A 95 7.22 4.70 11.37
CA TYR A 95 5.97 4.93 10.63
C TYR A 95 4.81 5.15 11.63
N LYS A 96 4.82 6.25 12.38
CA LYS A 96 3.70 6.69 13.22
C LYS A 96 2.84 7.64 12.40
N GLY A 97 1.76 7.10 11.84
CA GLY A 97 0.68 7.92 11.32
C GLY A 97 0.14 8.80 12.43
N ASN A 98 0.41 10.10 12.35
CA ASN A 98 -0.23 11.10 13.19
C ASN A 98 -1.12 11.99 12.31
N SER A 99 -2.42 11.77 12.42
CA SER A 99 -3.44 12.70 11.97
C SER A 99 -3.31 13.96 12.84
N PRO A 100 -3.18 15.18 12.29
CA PRO A 100 -3.23 16.36 13.13
C PRO A 100 -4.71 16.64 13.47
N ASP A 101 -5.22 16.01 14.53
CA ASP A 101 -6.33 16.57 15.30
C ASP A 101 -5.78 17.79 16.05
N ILE A 102 -5.77 18.93 15.37
CA ILE A 102 -5.51 20.23 15.97
C ILE A 102 -6.77 20.59 16.75
N VAL A 103 -6.81 20.25 18.03
CA VAL A 103 -7.74 20.87 18.98
C VAL A 103 -7.16 22.26 19.28
N MET A 104 -7.70 23.29 18.63
CA MET A 104 -7.46 24.67 19.05
C MET A 104 -8.28 24.91 20.32
N GLU A 105 -7.63 24.93 21.48
CA GLU A 105 -8.20 25.50 22.68
C GLU A 105 -8.22 27.02 22.52
N VAL A 106 -9.43 27.58 22.39
CA VAL A 106 -9.68 29.01 22.48
C VAL A 106 -9.89 29.30 23.97
N GLU A 107 -8.89 29.90 24.61
CA GLU A 107 -9.04 30.47 25.94
C GLU A 107 -9.99 31.69 25.86
N ASN A 108 -11.02 31.70 26.71
CA ASN A 108 -11.81 32.88 27.05
C ASN A 108 -11.32 33.45 28.38
#